data_AF-A0A920CR44-F1
#
_entry.id   AF-A0A920CR44-F1
#
_cell.length_a   1.000
_cell.length_b   1.000
_cell.length_c   1.000
_cell.angle_alpha   90.00
_cell.angle_beta   90.00
_cell.angle_gamma   90.00
#
_symmetry.space_group_name_H-M   'P 1'
#
loop_
_entity.id
_entity.type
_entity.pdbx_description
1 polymer ?
#
loop_
_entity_poly.entity_id
_entity_poly.type
_entity_poly.pdbx_seq_one_letter_code
_entity_poly.pdbx_strand_id
1 'polypeptide(L)'
;MGLEIERKFLLPEYPADLIREHEIRIEKEQLIDQTYLAIHGDQELRVRKIQDLTSKQVEYTHTFKKGHGIAREEVEYSISEGLYEQMINAHQAVPLIKKRTTAVWGDKVIEIDDYEQIQLLVLEVEFASVEEAENFNAPGWFGKDISSEKQYSNKKVWQELQARKG
;
A
#
# COMPACT_ATOMS: atom_id res chain seq x y z
N MET A 1 -11.92 7.49 -14.61
CA MET A 1 -11.52 7.23 -13.22
C MET A 1 -12.47 6.18 -12.69
N GLY A 2 -11.96 4.98 -12.44
CA GLY A 2 -12.72 3.93 -11.76
C GLY A 2 -12.74 4.21 -10.27
N LEU A 3 -13.85 3.89 -9.60
CA LEU A 3 -13.91 3.84 -8.16
C LEU A 3 -13.18 2.57 -7.73
N GLU A 4 -12.03 2.68 -7.05
CA GLU A 4 -11.38 1.52 -6.43
C GLU A 4 -12.18 1.14 -5.17
N ILE A 5 -12.60 -0.12 -5.10
CA ILE A 5 -13.36 -0.67 -3.97
C ILE A 5 -12.51 -1.78 -3.36
N GLU A 6 -12.06 -1.57 -2.13
CA GLU A 6 -11.17 -2.47 -1.43
C GLU A 6 -11.62 -2.70 0.02
N ARG A 7 -11.24 -3.85 0.59
CA ARG A 7 -11.24 -4.07 2.04
C ARG A 7 -9.84 -4.38 2.51
N LYS A 8 -9.53 -3.92 3.72
CA LYS A 8 -8.20 -3.99 4.32
C LYS A 8 -8.24 -4.79 5.61
N PHE A 9 -7.28 -5.67 5.78
CA PHE A 9 -7.19 -6.56 6.93
C PHE A 9 -5.79 -6.54 7.54
N LEU A 10 -5.74 -6.65 8.87
CA LEU A 10 -4.51 -6.84 9.62
C LEU A 10 -4.19 -8.33 9.66
N LEU A 11 -3.19 -8.75 8.89
CA LEU A 11 -2.79 -10.15 8.83
C LEU A 11 -2.07 -10.56 10.12
N PRO A 12 -2.43 -11.70 10.73
CA PRO A 12 -1.72 -12.23 11.88
C PRO A 12 -0.33 -12.78 11.48
N GLU A 13 -0.19 -13.31 10.28
CA GLU A 13 1.05 -13.87 9.74
C GLU A 13 1.06 -13.86 8.21
N TYR A 14 2.25 -13.98 7.62
CA TYR A 14 2.40 -14.07 6.17
C TYR A 14 1.89 -15.45 5.67
N PRO A 15 1.02 -15.51 4.64
CA PRO A 15 0.34 -16.75 4.23
C PRO A 15 1.25 -17.68 3.40
N ALA A 16 2.42 -18.04 3.93
CA ALA A 16 3.42 -18.86 3.26
C ALA A 16 2.89 -20.26 2.89
N ASP A 17 2.05 -20.84 3.75
CA ASP A 17 1.47 -22.17 3.54
C ASP A 17 0.47 -22.15 2.37
N LEU A 18 -0.42 -21.16 2.31
CA LEU A 18 -1.38 -20.98 1.20
C LEU A 18 -0.68 -20.75 -0.14
N ILE A 19 0.47 -20.05 -0.14
CA ILE A 19 1.29 -19.87 -1.34
C ILE A 19 1.92 -21.21 -1.75
N ARG A 20 2.50 -21.96 -0.80
CA ARG A 20 3.13 -23.27 -1.05
C ARG A 20 2.11 -24.29 -1.58
N GLU A 21 0.87 -24.22 -1.09
CA GLU A 21 -0.24 -25.09 -1.49
C GLU A 21 -0.94 -24.62 -2.76
N HIS A 22 -0.44 -23.55 -3.39
CA HIS A 22 -0.96 -22.97 -4.64
C HIS A 22 -2.39 -22.42 -4.55
N GLU A 23 -2.88 -22.13 -3.34
CA GLU A 23 -4.13 -21.39 -3.13
C GLU A 23 -3.96 -19.90 -3.43
N ILE A 24 -2.77 -19.37 -3.18
CA ILE A 24 -2.37 -18.00 -3.53
C ILE A 24 -1.27 -18.06 -4.58
N ARG A 25 -1.55 -17.50 -5.76
CA ARG A 25 -0.58 -17.38 -6.85
C ARG A 25 0.01 -15.98 -6.89
N ILE A 26 1.28 -15.84 -6.54
CA ILE A 26 2.01 -14.57 -6.64
C ILE A 26 2.15 -14.18 -8.12
N GLU A 27 1.78 -12.95 -8.44
CA GLU A 27 1.94 -12.38 -9.78
C GLU A 27 3.08 -11.37 -9.83
N LYS A 28 3.26 -10.60 -8.74
CA LYS A 28 4.25 -9.54 -8.68
C LYS A 28 4.72 -9.32 -7.25
N GLU A 29 6.01 -9.04 -7.09
CA GLU A 29 6.56 -8.55 -5.83
C GLU A 29 7.32 -7.24 -6.08
N GLN A 30 7.07 -6.24 -5.25
CA GLN A 30 7.68 -4.92 -5.37
C GLN A 30 8.19 -4.43 -4.02
N LEU A 31 9.36 -3.78 -4.02
CA LEU A 31 9.81 -2.95 -2.91
C LEU A 31 9.38 -1.51 -3.18
N ILE A 32 8.65 -0.92 -2.24
CA ILE A 32 8.07 0.42 -2.39
C ILE A 32 8.54 1.30 -1.24
N ASP A 33 9.28 2.35 -1.58
CA ASP A 33 9.66 3.42 -0.67
C ASP A 33 8.69 4.57 -0.88
N GLN A 34 7.93 4.97 0.13
CA GLN A 34 6.99 6.09 0.03
C GLN A 34 7.32 7.19 1.03
N THR A 35 7.36 8.44 0.55
CA THR A 35 7.62 9.63 1.35
C THR A 35 6.57 10.67 1.07
N TYR A 36 5.95 11.21 2.13
CA TYR A 36 4.94 12.26 2.03
C TYR A 36 5.61 13.63 2.14
N LEU A 37 5.61 14.39 1.05
CA LEU A 37 6.23 15.72 0.98
C LEU A 37 5.36 16.80 1.64
N ALA A 38 4.03 16.64 1.57
CA ALA A 38 3.08 17.54 2.19
C ALA A 38 1.81 16.79 2.58
N ILE A 39 1.26 17.12 3.74
CA ILE A 39 -0.02 16.61 4.23
C ILE A 39 -0.80 17.81 4.77
N HIS A 40 -2.00 18.05 4.23
CA HIS A 40 -2.86 19.12 4.71
C HIS A 40 -4.33 18.71 4.59
N GLY A 41 -4.97 18.42 5.74
CA GLY A 41 -6.36 17.96 5.78
C GLY A 41 -6.56 16.65 5.01
N ASP A 42 -7.36 16.72 3.95
CA ASP A 42 -7.69 15.64 3.03
C ASP A 42 -6.75 15.53 1.83
N GLN A 43 -5.75 16.41 1.75
CA GLN A 43 -4.75 16.43 0.68
C GLN A 43 -3.43 15.82 1.13
N GLU A 44 -2.80 15.11 0.20
CA GLU A 44 -1.45 14.58 0.36
C GLU A 44 -0.66 14.68 -0.94
N LEU A 45 0.62 15.01 -0.79
CA LEU A 45 1.62 14.95 -1.83
C LEU A 45 2.65 13.91 -1.41
N ARG A 46 2.92 12.93 -2.27
CA ARG A 46 3.89 11.88 -2.00
C ARG A 46 4.76 11.58 -3.21
N VAL A 47 5.95 11.09 -2.95
CA VAL A 47 6.82 10.47 -3.94
C VAL A 47 7.06 9.01 -3.58
N ARG A 48 7.18 8.17 -4.61
CA ARG A 48 7.53 6.75 -4.45
C ARG A 48 8.72 6.36 -5.31
N LYS A 49 9.56 5.49 -4.77
CA LYS A 49 10.46 4.62 -5.55
C LYS A 49 9.88 3.22 -5.49
N ILE A 50 9.69 2.61 -6.65
CA ILE A 50 9.04 1.32 -6.82
C ILE A 50 10.01 0.43 -7.56
N GLN A 51 10.50 -0.62 -6.93
CA GLN A 51 11.37 -1.60 -7.55
C GLN A 51 10.63 -2.92 -7.72
N ASP A 52 10.49 -3.37 -8.97
CA ASP A 52 10.02 -4.73 -9.25
C ASP A 52 11.11 -5.75 -8.88
N LEU A 53 10.79 -6.69 -7.99
CA LEU A 53 11.79 -7.59 -7.43
C LEU A 53 12.21 -8.69 -8.42
N THR A 54 11.42 -8.96 -9.44
CA THR A 54 11.71 -9.97 -10.47
C THR A 54 12.58 -9.40 -11.58
N SER A 55 12.09 -8.35 -12.24
CA SER A 55 12.75 -7.69 -13.38
C SER A 55 13.86 -6.73 -12.96
N LYS A 56 13.90 -6.33 -11.69
CA LYS A 56 14.80 -5.30 -11.14
C LYS A 56 14.59 -3.90 -11.72
N GLN A 57 13.52 -3.68 -12.49
CA GLN A 57 13.16 -2.35 -12.96
C GLN A 57 12.78 -1.45 -11.79
N VAL A 58 13.17 -0.17 -11.89
CA VAL A 58 12.89 0.85 -10.88
C VAL A 58 12.12 1.98 -11.53
N GLU A 59 11.03 2.36 -10.90
CA GLU A 59 10.15 3.44 -11.32
C GLU A 59 10.01 4.46 -10.19
N TYR A 60 9.81 5.72 -10.56
CA TYR A 60 9.63 6.80 -9.62
C TYR A 60 8.33 7.53 -9.94
N THR A 61 7.50 7.76 -8.93
CA THR A 61 6.21 8.44 -9.10
C THR A 61 6.06 9.60 -8.13
N HIS A 62 5.30 10.59 -8.56
CA HIS A 62 4.83 11.70 -7.76
C HIS A 62 3.31 11.73 -7.81
N THR A 63 2.67 11.58 -6.65
CA THR A 63 1.22 11.47 -6.52
C THR A 63 0.69 12.63 -5.71
N PHE A 64 -0.35 13.29 -6.23
CA PHE A 64 -1.24 14.13 -5.44
C PHE A 64 -2.56 13.38 -5.23
N LYS A 65 -3.02 13.30 -3.97
CA LYS A 65 -4.36 12.80 -3.66
C LYS A 65 -5.15 13.84 -2.89
N LYS A 66 -6.45 13.91 -3.15
CA LYS A 66 -7.41 14.73 -2.42
C LYS A 66 -8.69 13.96 -2.16
N GLY A 67 -9.16 14.00 -0.91
CA GLY A 67 -10.45 13.44 -0.50
C GLY A 67 -10.34 12.43 0.64
N HIS A 68 -11.49 11.84 0.96
CA HIS A 68 -11.66 10.92 2.09
C HIS A 68 -12.52 9.72 1.70
N GLY A 69 -12.29 8.58 2.35
CA GLY A 69 -13.11 7.38 2.15
C GLY A 69 -12.96 6.80 0.75
N ILE A 70 -14.10 6.43 0.15
CA ILE A 70 -14.24 5.67 -1.10
C ILE A 70 -14.04 6.48 -2.38
N ALA A 71 -14.11 7.82 -2.34
CA ALA A 71 -13.92 8.67 -3.52
C ALA A 71 -12.75 9.63 -3.30
N ARG A 72 -11.70 9.51 -4.12
CA ARG A 72 -10.51 10.35 -4.07
C ARG A 72 -10.14 10.83 -5.47
N GLU A 73 -9.80 12.10 -5.59
CA GLU A 73 -9.08 12.62 -6.75
C GLU A 73 -7.63 12.19 -6.60
N GLU A 74 -7.13 11.40 -7.54
CA GLU A 74 -5.75 10.98 -7.59
C GLU A 74 -5.14 11.39 -8.93
N VAL A 75 -3.99 12.03 -8.82
CA VAL A 75 -3.19 12.46 -9.95
C VAL A 75 -1.78 11.94 -9.74
N GLU A 76 -1.39 10.97 -10.56
CA GLU A 76 -0.08 10.32 -10.49
C GLU A 76 0.68 10.53 -11.81
N TYR A 77 1.96 10.87 -11.69
CA TYR A 77 2.87 11.01 -12.81
C TYR A 77 4.21 10.31 -12.52
N SER A 78 4.80 9.74 -13.57
CA SER A 78 6.19 9.28 -13.52
C SER A 78 7.14 10.49 -13.44
N ILE A 79 8.18 10.37 -12.63
CA ILE A 79 9.26 11.35 -12.50
C ILE A 79 10.60 10.67 -12.78
N SER A 80 11.64 11.47 -13.04
CA SER A 80 13.00 10.94 -13.17
C SER A 80 13.59 10.59 -11.81
N GLU A 81 14.54 9.65 -11.80
CA GLU A 81 15.35 9.31 -10.63
C GLU A 81 16.01 10.55 -10.01
N GLY A 82 16.65 11.39 -10.83
CA GLY A 82 17.31 12.60 -10.33
C GLY A 82 16.35 13.59 -9.66
N LEU A 83 15.11 13.71 -10.12
CA LEU A 83 14.11 14.55 -9.46
C LEU A 83 13.66 13.94 -8.13
N TYR A 84 13.45 12.62 -8.09
CA TYR A 84 13.15 11.90 -6.85
C TYR A 84 14.27 12.09 -5.81
N GLU A 85 15.52 11.87 -6.19
CA GLU A 85 16.68 12.02 -5.31
C GLU A 85 16.81 13.44 -4.76
N GLN A 86 16.62 14.47 -5.59
CA GLN A 86 16.61 15.86 -5.14
C GLN A 86 15.53 16.12 -4.09
N MET A 87 14.31 15.61 -4.29
CA MET A 87 13.21 15.76 -3.34
C MET A 87 13.51 15.06 -2.01
N ILE A 88 14.00 13.82 -2.04
CA ILE A 88 14.33 13.06 -0.83
C ILE A 88 15.48 13.73 -0.06
N ASN A 89 16.54 14.16 -0.77
CA ASN A 89 17.69 14.83 -0.15
C ASN A 89 17.31 16.17 0.49
N ALA A 90 16.38 16.92 -0.12
CA ALA A 90 15.87 18.17 0.43
C ALA A 90 14.93 17.96 1.61
N HIS A 91 14.07 16.93 1.56
CA HIS A 91 13.04 16.69 2.57
C HIS A 91 13.57 15.98 3.82
N GLN A 92 14.57 15.11 3.68
CA GLN A 92 15.26 14.42 4.78
C GLN A 92 14.36 13.60 5.73
N ALA A 93 13.17 13.20 5.27
CA ALA A 93 12.29 12.29 5.99
C ALA A 93 12.72 10.83 5.82
N VAL A 94 12.31 9.98 6.76
CA VAL A 94 12.49 8.52 6.63
C VAL A 94 11.40 7.99 5.70
N PRO A 95 11.72 7.29 4.60
CA PRO A 95 10.69 6.66 3.79
C PRO A 95 10.00 5.55 4.57
N LEU A 96 8.68 5.42 4.38
CA LEU A 96 7.95 4.22 4.77
C LEU A 96 8.19 3.18 3.68
N ILE A 97 8.86 2.09 4.04
CA ILE A 97 9.26 1.03 3.12
C ILE A 97 8.31 -0.15 3.33
N LYS A 98 7.85 -0.73 2.22
CA LYS A 98 7.09 -1.97 2.23
C LYS A 98 7.51 -2.91 1.12
N LYS A 99 7.44 -4.20 1.40
CA LYS A 99 7.39 -5.23 0.36
C LYS A 99 5.92 -5.52 0.05
N ARG A 100 5.50 -5.24 -1.18
CA ARG A 100 4.16 -5.56 -1.68
C ARG A 100 4.19 -6.84 -2.49
N THR A 101 3.39 -7.82 -2.12
CA THR A 101 3.12 -9.03 -2.90
C THR A 101 1.71 -8.92 -3.49
N THR A 102 1.61 -8.71 -4.80
CA THR A 102 0.35 -8.78 -5.54
C THR A 102 0.14 -10.22 -5.99
N ALA A 103 -1.01 -10.80 -5.67
CA ALA A 103 -1.31 -12.19 -5.92
C ALA A 103 -2.78 -12.39 -6.28
N VAL A 104 -3.08 -13.55 -6.85
CA VAL A 104 -4.44 -14.02 -7.08
C VAL A 104 -4.78 -15.10 -6.06
N TRP A 105 -5.91 -14.94 -5.38
CA TRP A 105 -6.50 -15.91 -4.47
C TRP A 105 -7.93 -16.22 -4.91
N GLY A 106 -8.17 -17.41 -5.45
CA GLY A 106 -9.42 -17.73 -6.13
C GLY A 106 -9.65 -16.82 -7.35
N ASP A 107 -10.71 -16.02 -7.30
CA ASP A 107 -11.06 -15.00 -8.30
C ASP A 107 -10.69 -13.57 -7.87
N LYS A 108 -10.02 -13.41 -6.72
CA LYS A 108 -9.66 -12.12 -6.13
C LYS A 108 -8.22 -11.75 -6.39
N VAL A 109 -8.00 -10.48 -6.68
CA VAL A 109 -6.69 -9.84 -6.58
C VAL A 109 -6.51 -9.40 -5.13
N ILE A 110 -5.37 -9.78 -4.57
CA ILE A 110 -4.97 -9.40 -3.22
C ILE A 110 -3.59 -8.74 -3.25
N GLU A 111 -3.40 -7.76 -2.38
CA GLU A 111 -2.10 -7.13 -2.13
C GLU A 111 -1.71 -7.34 -0.67
N ILE A 112 -0.60 -8.03 -0.43
CA ILE A 112 -0.01 -8.20 0.90
C ILE A 112 1.11 -7.18 1.05
N ASP A 113 0.94 -6.24 1.96
CA ASP A 113 1.94 -5.23 2.31
C ASP A 113 2.65 -5.60 3.63
N ASP A 114 3.95 -5.91 3.54
CA ASP A 114 4.82 -6.14 4.69
C ASP A 114 5.67 -4.89 4.97
N TYR A 115 5.42 -4.26 6.12
CA TYR A 115 6.16 -3.11 6.62
C TYR A 115 7.09 -3.53 7.77
N GLU A 116 8.25 -4.09 7.42
CA GLU A 116 9.25 -4.57 8.39
C GLU A 116 9.67 -3.50 9.42
N GLN A 117 9.81 -2.24 8.99
CA GLN A 117 10.23 -1.10 9.83
C GLN A 117 9.37 -0.91 11.08
N ILE A 118 8.12 -1.37 11.04
CA ILE A 118 7.11 -1.15 12.09
C ILE A 118 6.38 -2.44 12.49
N GLN A 119 6.80 -3.60 11.96
CA GLN A 119 6.18 -4.91 12.20
C GLN A 119 4.68 -4.90 11.94
N LEU A 120 4.29 -4.40 10.76
CA LEU A 120 2.89 -4.34 10.33
C LEU A 120 2.72 -5.13 9.03
N LEU A 121 1.80 -6.09 9.03
CA LEU A 121 1.43 -6.87 7.86
C LEU A 121 -0.05 -6.63 7.53
N VAL A 122 -0.33 -6.19 6.32
CA VAL A 122 -1.68 -5.82 5.88
C VAL A 122 -2.03 -6.54 4.59
N LEU A 123 -3.28 -6.95 4.46
CA LEU A 123 -3.86 -7.48 3.24
C LEU A 123 -4.93 -6.50 2.72
N GLU A 124 -4.82 -6.11 1.46
CA GLU A 124 -5.88 -5.44 0.71
C GLU A 124 -6.50 -6.44 -0.28
N VAL A 125 -7.82 -6.45 -0.39
CA VAL A 125 -8.56 -7.25 -1.37
C VAL A 125 -9.43 -6.35 -2.21
N GLU A 126 -9.31 -6.46 -3.52
CA GLU A 126 -10.07 -5.65 -4.48
C GLU A 126 -11.41 -6.29 -4.84
N PHE A 127 -12.41 -5.44 -5.07
CA PHE A 127 -13.78 -5.82 -5.42
C PHE A 127 -14.26 -5.06 -6.65
N ALA A 128 -15.09 -5.73 -7.45
CA ALA A 128 -15.68 -5.12 -8.63
C ALA A 128 -16.87 -4.21 -8.28
N SER A 129 -17.47 -4.37 -7.10
CA SER A 129 -18.60 -3.57 -6.63
C SER A 129 -18.64 -3.45 -5.10
N VAL A 130 -19.35 -2.42 -4.61
CA VAL A 130 -19.57 -2.21 -3.17
C VAL A 130 -20.37 -3.38 -2.58
N GLU A 131 -21.38 -3.85 -3.30
CA GLU A 131 -22.20 -5.01 -2.89
C GLU A 131 -21.34 -6.27 -2.70
N GLU A 132 -20.36 -6.49 -3.57
CA GLU A 132 -19.46 -7.63 -3.45
C GLU A 132 -18.55 -7.50 -2.21
N ALA A 133 -18.03 -6.30 -1.95
CA ALA A 133 -17.23 -6.02 -0.76
C ALA A 133 -18.02 -6.20 0.54
N GLU A 134 -19.27 -5.75 0.58
CA GLU A 134 -20.17 -5.86 1.74
C GLU A 134 -20.57 -7.31 2.03
N ASN A 135 -20.79 -8.12 0.99
CA ASN A 135 -21.15 -9.54 1.13
C ASN A 135 -19.94 -10.47 1.29
N PHE A 136 -18.72 -9.95 1.20
CA PHE A 136 -17.51 -10.75 1.31
C PHE A 136 -17.29 -11.26 2.74
N ASN A 137 -17.16 -12.58 2.86
CA ASN A 137 -16.85 -13.25 4.12
C ASN A 137 -15.36 -13.59 4.16
N ALA A 138 -14.59 -12.76 4.87
CA ALA A 138 -13.15 -12.95 5.00
C ALA A 138 -12.83 -14.27 5.71
N PRO A 139 -11.93 -15.11 5.17
CA PRO A 139 -11.50 -16.33 5.82
C PRO A 139 -10.64 -16.02 7.05
N GLY A 140 -10.50 -17.00 7.96
CA GLY A 140 -9.84 -16.80 9.25
C GLY A 140 -8.40 -16.29 9.16
N TRP A 141 -7.69 -16.58 8.07
CA TRP A 141 -6.31 -16.14 7.87
C TRP A 141 -6.16 -14.63 7.59
N PHE A 142 -7.23 -13.93 7.20
CA PHE A 142 -7.19 -12.48 6.95
C PHE A 142 -6.96 -11.67 8.23
N GLY A 143 -7.38 -12.19 9.39
CA GLY A 143 -7.34 -11.45 10.65
C GLY A 143 -8.39 -10.35 10.76
N LYS A 144 -8.03 -9.22 11.38
CA LYS A 144 -8.98 -8.15 11.74
C LYS A 144 -9.27 -7.26 10.52
N ASP A 145 -10.55 -7.04 10.21
CA ASP A 145 -10.94 -6.00 9.25
C ASP A 145 -10.65 -4.61 9.82
N ILE A 146 -9.81 -3.85 9.11
CA ILE A 146 -9.34 -2.51 9.47
C ILE A 146 -9.68 -1.48 8.38
N SER A 147 -10.63 -1.79 7.48
CA SER A 147 -10.99 -0.94 6.33
C SER A 147 -11.40 0.48 6.71
N SER A 148 -12.01 0.65 7.89
CA SER A 148 -12.44 1.96 8.42
C SER A 148 -11.45 2.58 9.42
N GLU A 149 -10.37 1.88 9.78
CA GLU A 149 -9.45 2.30 10.82
C GLU A 149 -8.32 3.19 10.26
N LYS A 150 -8.53 4.50 10.35
CA LYS A 150 -7.58 5.51 9.82
C LYS A 150 -6.16 5.38 10.37
N GLN A 151 -5.96 4.78 11.54
CA GLN A 151 -4.62 4.57 12.10
C GLN A 151 -3.72 3.69 11.22
N TYR A 152 -4.30 2.80 10.41
CA TYR A 152 -3.59 1.93 9.48
C TYR A 152 -3.46 2.52 8.07
N SER A 153 -3.86 3.77 7.86
CA SER A 153 -3.60 4.44 6.58
C SER A 153 -2.09 4.69 6.43
N ASN A 154 -1.53 4.48 5.23
CA ASN A 154 -0.10 4.69 4.97
C ASN A 154 0.38 6.07 5.40
N LYS A 155 -0.47 7.10 5.23
CA LYS A 155 -0.19 8.46 5.69
C LYS A 155 0.03 8.52 7.20
N LYS A 156 -0.89 7.93 7.98
CA LYS A 156 -0.83 7.94 9.44
C LYS A 156 0.35 7.10 9.95
N VAL A 157 0.54 5.93 9.36
CA VAL A 157 1.69 5.05 9.62
C VAL A 157 3.02 5.77 9.35
N TRP A 158 3.14 6.49 8.23
CA TRP A 158 4.34 7.27 7.92
C TRP A 158 4.56 8.43 8.90
N GLN A 159 3.50 9.13 9.31
CA GLN A 159 3.61 10.19 10.33
C GLN A 159 4.12 9.65 11.67
N GLU A 160 3.65 8.47 12.09
CA GLU A 160 4.13 7.79 13.31
C GLU A 160 5.58 7.33 13.18
N LEU A 161 5.99 6.86 11.99
CA LEU A 161 7.39 6.55 11.70
C LEU A 161 8.29 7.78 11.87
N GLN A 162 7.86 8.96 11.39
CA GLN A 162 8.63 10.19 11.58
C GLN A 162 8.74 10.59 13.05
N ALA A 163 7.70 10.37 13.85
CA ALA A 163 7.70 10.72 15.26
C ALA A 163 8.71 9.89 16.10
N ARG A 164 9.08 8.69 15.64
CA ARG A 164 10.11 7.85 16.30
C ARG A 164 11.55 8.35 16.10
N LYS A 165 11.75 9.32 15.20
CA LYS A 165 13.06 9.94 14.92
C LYS A 165 13.42 11.07 15.90
N GLY A 166 12.44 11.59 16.65
CA GLY A 166 12.63 12.62 17.68
C GLY A 166 12.70 12.03 19.08
#